data_AF-W9RP34-F1
#
_entry.id   AF-W9RP34-F1
#
_cell.length_a   1.000
_cell.length_b   1.000
_cell.length_c   1.000
_cell.angle_alpha   90.00
_cell.angle_beta   90.00
_cell.angle_gamma   90.00
#
_symmetry.space_group_name_H-M   'P 1'
#
loop_
_entity.id
_entity.type
_entity.pdbx_description
1 polymer ?
#
loop_
_entity_poly.entity_id
_entity_poly.type
_entity_poly.pdbx_seq_one_letter_code
_entity_poly.pdbx_strand_id
1 'polypeptide(L)'
;MAISLSSAANSPPCLKPLLPKTLSSFHTKNGRSSSIFSIKCESSADNESAKRLSKLEIGSPIVVVEAPKMIKTAASVPCLRVNSGLVNPGDVGRIVSRKPKDVWAVRLSIGTYLIDGKYFKPLDVDK
;
A
#
# COMPACT_ATOMS: atom_id res chain seq x y z
N MET A 1 58.58 14.90 -48.52
CA MET A 1 57.52 15.88 -48.88
C MET A 1 56.37 15.61 -47.91
N ALA A 2 55.84 16.50 -47.07
CA ALA A 2 55.66 17.98 -47.12
C ALA A 2 54.71 18.39 -48.27
N ILE A 3 53.63 19.18 -48.14
CA ILE A 3 52.99 19.99 -47.04
C ILE A 3 51.43 19.78 -47.11
N SER A 4 50.49 20.30 -46.31
CA SER A 4 50.33 21.32 -45.21
C SER A 4 49.27 20.80 -44.19
N LEU A 5 48.95 21.35 -43.01
CA LEU A 5 49.17 22.65 -42.31
C LEU A 5 48.13 23.79 -42.51
N SER A 6 46.91 23.63 -41.96
CA SER A 6 46.07 24.71 -41.39
C SER A 6 45.10 24.11 -40.32
N SER A 7 44.87 24.59 -39.10
CA SER A 7 45.17 25.83 -38.32
C SER A 7 44.07 26.92 -38.25
N ALA A 8 43.08 26.69 -37.40
CA ALA A 8 42.42 27.70 -36.54
C ALA A 8 41.71 26.94 -35.39
N ALA A 9 42.06 27.03 -34.10
CA ALA A 9 42.19 28.20 -33.21
C ALA A 9 40.84 28.80 -32.77
N ASN A 10 40.36 28.38 -31.59
CA ASN A 10 39.67 29.26 -30.64
C ASN A 10 39.75 28.70 -29.21
N SER A 11 39.89 29.60 -28.24
CA SER A 11 40.15 29.31 -26.81
C SER A 11 38.88 29.34 -25.94
N PRO A 12 38.89 28.81 -24.69
CA PRO A 12 37.68 28.61 -23.90
C PRO A 12 37.20 29.90 -23.19
N PRO A 13 36.01 29.84 -22.55
CA PRO A 13 36.07 29.73 -21.09
C PRO A 13 35.07 28.72 -20.48
N CYS A 14 35.29 28.41 -19.21
CA CYS A 14 34.37 27.62 -18.38
C CYS A 14 33.00 28.31 -18.24
N LEU A 15 31.91 27.59 -18.53
CA LEU A 15 30.53 28.07 -18.37
C LEU A 15 29.68 27.11 -17.53
N LYS A 16 28.94 27.71 -16.60
CA LYS A 16 28.08 27.03 -15.61
C LYS A 16 26.66 26.87 -16.18
N PRO A 17 26.00 25.72 -16.01
CA PRO A 17 24.56 25.64 -16.16
C PRO A 17 23.86 26.38 -15.00
N LEU A 18 23.50 27.65 -15.22
CA LEU A 18 22.52 28.35 -14.41
C LEU A 18 21.12 27.96 -14.90
N LEU A 19 20.33 27.27 -14.07
CA LEU A 19 18.90 27.06 -14.31
C LEU A 19 18.06 28.06 -13.48
N PRO A 20 16.96 28.62 -14.04
CA PRO A 20 16.12 29.60 -13.35
C PRO A 20 15.10 28.98 -12.36
N LYS A 21 14.36 29.87 -11.68
CA LYS A 21 13.44 29.60 -10.56
C LYS A 21 12.06 29.03 -10.96
N THR A 22 11.32 28.62 -9.91
CA THR A 22 9.88 28.26 -9.86
C THR A 22 9.49 26.97 -10.61
N LEU A 23 8.69 26.06 -10.03
CA LEU A 23 7.41 26.29 -9.35
C LEU A 23 7.15 25.32 -8.15
N SER A 24 6.12 25.63 -7.34
CA SER A 24 5.46 24.76 -6.34
C SER A 24 6.31 24.09 -5.24
N SER A 25 6.38 24.73 -4.06
CA SER A 25 6.60 24.00 -2.81
C SER A 25 5.33 23.22 -2.44
N PHE A 26 5.37 21.90 -2.53
CA PHE A 26 4.32 21.04 -1.96
C PHE A 26 4.54 20.86 -0.46
N HIS A 27 4.07 21.83 0.33
CA HIS A 27 3.87 21.64 1.76
C HIS A 27 2.73 20.65 2.02
N THR A 28 3.00 19.35 1.88
CA THR A 28 2.16 18.29 2.41
C THR A 28 2.22 18.36 3.95
N LYS A 29 1.41 19.25 4.53
CA LYS A 29 1.11 19.34 5.97
C LYS A 29 0.32 18.10 6.43
N ASN A 30 0.89 16.91 6.23
CA ASN A 30 0.32 15.65 6.67
C ASN A 30 0.57 15.48 8.17
N GLY A 31 -0.07 16.35 8.95
CA GLY A 31 -0.02 16.35 10.40
C GLY A 31 -0.47 15.00 10.92
N ARG A 32 0.49 14.20 11.41
CA ARG A 32 0.24 12.94 12.08
C ARG A 32 -0.39 13.24 13.44
N SER A 33 -1.68 13.58 13.43
CA SER A 33 -2.51 13.48 14.62
C SER A 33 -2.51 12.02 15.05
N SER A 34 -1.76 11.72 16.11
CA SER A 34 -1.74 10.42 16.77
C SER A 34 -3.02 10.28 17.59
N SER A 35 -4.15 10.18 16.88
CA SER A 35 -5.45 9.89 17.46
C SER A 35 -5.37 8.52 18.14
N ILE A 36 -5.63 8.51 19.44
CA ILE A 36 -5.77 7.29 20.23
C ILE A 36 -7.17 6.75 19.91
N PHE A 37 -7.25 5.87 18.93
CA PHE A 37 -8.51 5.26 18.50
C PHE A 37 -8.97 4.21 19.52
N SER A 38 -10.08 4.48 20.19
CA SER A 38 -10.76 3.54 21.07
C SER A 38 -11.48 2.47 20.25
N ILE A 39 -10.84 1.32 20.04
CA ILE A 39 -11.43 0.21 19.28
C ILE A 39 -12.51 -0.47 20.12
N LYS A 40 -13.77 -0.45 19.66
CA LYS A 40 -14.88 -1.16 20.30
C LYS A 40 -15.29 -2.41 19.51
N CYS A 41 -14.90 -3.57 20.02
CA CYS A 41 -15.26 -4.87 19.42
C CYS A 41 -16.69 -5.30 19.83
N GLU A 42 -17.68 -5.03 18.98
CA GLU A 42 -19.05 -5.54 19.21
C GLU A 42 -19.20 -6.98 18.67
N SER A 43 -19.32 -7.94 19.59
CA SER A 43 -19.46 -9.37 19.27
C SER A 43 -20.93 -9.78 19.07
N SER A 44 -21.54 -9.36 17.97
CA SER A 44 -22.74 -10.02 17.45
C SER A 44 -22.33 -11.35 16.78
N ALA A 45 -22.89 -12.46 17.24
CA ALA A 45 -22.70 -13.76 16.61
C ALA A 45 -23.55 -13.90 15.32
N ASP A 46 -23.30 -14.99 14.60
CA ASP A 46 -24.06 -15.58 13.49
C ASP A 46 -24.55 -14.70 12.30
N ASN A 47 -24.26 -15.22 11.09
CA ASN A 47 -24.83 -14.85 9.79
C ASN A 47 -24.66 -13.41 9.22
N GLU A 48 -24.40 -12.36 10.00
CA GLU A 48 -24.33 -10.98 9.43
C GLU A 48 -23.04 -10.63 8.66
N SER A 49 -22.05 -11.52 8.65
CA SER A 49 -20.71 -11.23 8.10
C SER A 49 -20.73 -10.80 6.63
N ALA A 50 -21.49 -11.49 5.77
CA ALA A 50 -21.61 -11.14 4.34
C ALA A 50 -22.25 -9.76 4.10
N LYS A 51 -23.20 -9.38 4.96
CA LYS A 51 -23.91 -8.10 4.88
C LYS A 51 -23.06 -6.92 5.35
N ARG A 52 -22.07 -7.15 6.23
CA ARG A 52 -21.05 -6.14 6.56
C ARG A 52 -19.93 -6.04 5.51
N LEU A 53 -19.50 -7.17 4.92
CA LEU A 53 -18.47 -7.18 3.87
C LEU A 53 -18.88 -6.37 2.61
N SER A 54 -20.15 -6.38 2.22
CA SER A 54 -20.62 -5.61 1.05
C SER A 54 -20.46 -4.09 1.20
N LYS A 55 -20.45 -3.58 2.45
CA LYS A 55 -20.22 -2.18 2.81
C LYS A 55 -18.73 -1.77 2.84
N LEU A 56 -17.78 -2.70 2.71
CA LEU A 56 -16.36 -2.40 2.88
C LEU A 56 -15.75 -1.72 1.65
N GLU A 57 -15.27 -0.50 1.81
CA GLU A 57 -14.65 0.30 0.75
C GLU A 57 -13.13 0.13 0.71
N ILE A 58 -12.51 0.73 -0.31
CA ILE A 58 -11.04 0.78 -0.39
C ILE A 58 -10.53 1.77 0.65
N GLY A 59 -9.55 1.36 1.45
CA GLY A 59 -9.03 2.12 2.58
C GLY A 59 -9.73 1.83 3.92
N SER A 60 -10.90 1.16 3.93
CA SER A 60 -11.57 0.76 5.17
C SER A 60 -10.66 -0.13 6.04
N PRO A 61 -10.61 0.10 7.36
CA PRO A 61 -9.90 -0.77 8.28
C PRO A 61 -10.64 -2.10 8.48
N ILE A 62 -9.88 -3.18 8.61
CA ILE A 62 -10.38 -4.55 8.80
C ILE A 62 -9.55 -5.25 9.88
N VAL A 63 -10.14 -6.25 10.52
CA VAL A 63 -9.44 -7.18 11.42
C VAL A 63 -9.60 -8.61 10.93
N VAL A 64 -8.50 -9.37 10.89
CA VAL A 64 -8.49 -10.80 10.57
C VAL A 64 -9.10 -11.57 11.75
N VAL A 65 -10.09 -12.42 11.45
CA VAL A 65 -10.82 -13.23 12.44
C VAL A 65 -10.30 -14.67 12.48
N GLU A 66 -9.88 -15.21 11.34
CA GLU A 66 -9.31 -16.56 11.22
C GLU A 66 -8.12 -16.52 10.26
N ALA A 67 -7.03 -17.21 10.60
CA ALA A 67 -5.86 -17.33 9.74
C ALA A 67 -6.17 -18.21 8.51
N PRO A 68 -6.07 -17.70 7.26
CA PRO A 68 -6.25 -18.52 6.06
C PRO A 68 -5.20 -19.64 6.02
N LYS A 69 -5.58 -20.88 5.69
CA LYS A 69 -4.61 -22.01 5.59
C LYS A 69 -3.55 -21.78 4.50
N MET A 70 -3.95 -21.14 3.40
CA MET A 70 -3.09 -20.76 2.28
C MET A 70 -3.41 -19.32 1.88
N ILE A 71 -2.39 -18.57 1.45
CA ILE A 71 -2.49 -17.15 1.13
C ILE A 71 -1.69 -16.82 -0.13
N LYS A 72 -2.17 -15.87 -0.94
CA LYS A 72 -1.42 -15.38 -2.11
C LYS A 72 -0.71 -14.09 -1.77
N THR A 73 0.61 -14.05 -1.98
CA THR A 73 1.42 -12.85 -1.77
C THR A 73 1.30 -11.92 -2.98
N ALA A 74 1.08 -10.63 -2.78
CA ALA A 74 1.04 -9.64 -3.88
C ALA A 74 2.45 -9.19 -4.32
N ALA A 75 3.36 -10.17 -4.49
CA ALA A 75 4.70 -9.95 -5.05
C ALA A 75 4.65 -9.90 -6.60
N SER A 76 5.75 -9.50 -7.24
CA SER A 76 5.83 -9.42 -8.71
C SER A 76 5.58 -10.76 -9.43
N VAL A 77 5.76 -11.89 -8.73
CA VAL A 77 5.26 -13.20 -9.13
C VAL A 77 4.32 -13.69 -8.02
N PRO A 78 2.99 -13.71 -8.23
CA PRO A 78 2.03 -14.09 -7.21
C PRO A 78 2.08 -15.59 -6.86
N CYS A 79 2.82 -15.94 -5.81
CA CYS A 79 2.87 -17.30 -5.27
C CYS A 79 1.76 -17.55 -4.24
N LEU A 80 1.16 -18.74 -4.29
CA LEU A 80 0.32 -19.29 -3.23
C LEU A 80 1.21 -20.00 -2.22
N ARG A 81 1.18 -19.58 -0.95
CA ARG A 81 2.00 -20.12 0.14
C ARG A 81 1.12 -20.63 1.27
N VAL A 82 1.57 -21.65 2.00
CA VAL A 82 1.00 -22.01 3.30
C VAL A 82 1.19 -20.82 4.25
N ASN A 83 0.19 -20.54 5.09
CA ASN A 83 0.27 -19.46 6.07
C ASN A 83 1.05 -19.90 7.31
N SER A 84 2.38 -19.86 7.21
CA SER A 84 3.31 -20.14 8.32
C SER A 84 3.41 -18.97 9.30
N GLY A 85 2.27 -18.56 9.88
CA GLY A 85 2.18 -17.41 10.81
C GLY A 85 2.34 -16.03 10.14
N LEU A 86 2.18 -15.96 8.81
CA LEU A 86 2.26 -14.70 8.05
C LEU A 86 1.06 -13.79 8.28
N VAL A 87 -0.10 -14.38 8.58
CA VAL A 87 -1.36 -13.68 8.88
C VAL A 87 -2.07 -14.44 9.99
N ASN A 88 -2.30 -13.77 11.12
CA ASN A 88 -2.79 -14.36 12.36
C ASN A 88 -4.17 -13.77 12.74
N PRO A 89 -4.99 -14.46 13.56
CA PRO A 89 -6.20 -13.87 14.11
C PRO A 89 -5.85 -12.64 14.95
N GLY A 90 -6.61 -11.55 14.79
CA GLY A 90 -6.32 -10.26 15.41
C GLY A 90 -5.43 -9.32 14.59
N ASP A 91 -4.82 -9.76 13.49
CA ASP A 91 -4.06 -8.86 12.61
C ASP A 91 -4.98 -7.78 12.01
N VAL A 92 -4.62 -6.51 12.24
CA VAL A 92 -5.35 -5.35 11.70
C VAL A 92 -4.74 -4.90 10.38
N GLY A 93 -5.59 -4.58 9.41
CA GLY A 93 -5.19 -4.14 8.08
C GLY A 93 -6.09 -3.07 7.47
N ARG A 94 -5.82 -2.75 6.21
CA ARG A 94 -6.70 -1.94 5.36
C ARG A 94 -6.88 -2.58 3.98
N ILE A 95 -8.05 -2.39 3.39
CA ILE A 95 -8.34 -2.85 2.03
C ILE A 95 -7.59 -1.96 1.01
N VAL A 96 -6.89 -2.61 0.08
CA VAL A 96 -6.17 -1.97 -1.04
C VAL A 96 -6.97 -2.07 -2.34
N SER A 97 -7.63 -3.21 -2.61
CA SER A 97 -8.55 -3.35 -3.74
C SER A 97 -9.50 -4.54 -3.56
N ARG A 98 -10.75 -4.39 -4.03
CA ARG A 98 -11.67 -5.51 -4.28
C ARG A 98 -11.16 -6.35 -5.47
N LYS A 99 -11.32 -7.66 -5.43
CA LYS A 99 -11.14 -8.60 -6.56
C LYS A 99 -12.44 -9.42 -6.73
N PRO A 100 -12.71 -10.00 -7.91
CA PRO A 100 -13.86 -10.89 -8.10
C PRO A 100 -13.80 -12.12 -7.18
N LYS A 101 -14.97 -12.72 -6.93
CA LYS A 101 -15.18 -13.89 -6.05
C LYS A 101 -14.85 -13.64 -4.57
N ASP A 102 -15.19 -12.46 -4.06
CA ASP A 102 -15.01 -12.05 -2.66
C ASP A 102 -13.58 -12.20 -2.12
N VAL A 103 -12.59 -12.09 -3.01
CA VAL A 103 -11.18 -11.98 -2.69
C VAL A 103 -10.82 -10.50 -2.58
N TRP A 104 -10.00 -10.14 -1.59
CA TRP A 104 -9.62 -8.76 -1.32
C TRP A 104 -8.11 -8.65 -1.18
N ALA A 105 -7.52 -7.62 -1.79
CA ALA A 105 -6.14 -7.25 -1.49
C ALA A 105 -6.13 -6.46 -0.19
N VAL A 106 -5.53 -7.02 0.85
CA VAL A 106 -5.41 -6.43 2.19
C VAL A 106 -3.96 -6.06 2.45
N ARG A 107 -3.72 -4.85 2.96
CA ARG A 107 -2.42 -4.44 3.50
C ARG A 107 -2.40 -4.71 5.00
N LEU A 108 -1.48 -5.56 5.41
CA LEU A 108 -1.09 -5.83 6.80
C LEU A 108 0.31 -5.25 7.04
N SER A 109 0.75 -5.24 8.30
CA SER A 109 2.08 -4.76 8.69
C SER A 109 3.23 -5.48 7.95
N ILE A 110 3.07 -6.80 7.76
CA ILE A 110 4.04 -7.67 7.08
C ILE A 110 4.03 -7.57 5.54
N GLY A 111 2.94 -7.11 4.93
CA GLY A 111 2.85 -7.03 3.47
C GLY A 111 1.44 -6.89 2.90
N THR A 112 1.32 -6.97 1.57
CA THR A 112 0.03 -7.01 0.87
C THR A 112 -0.29 -8.44 0.43
N TYR A 113 -1.48 -8.92 0.78
CA TYR A 113 -1.94 -10.29 0.52
C TYR A 113 -3.33 -10.32 -0.09
N LEU A 114 -3.67 -11.40 -0.80
CA LEU A 114 -5.05 -11.68 -1.20
C LEU A 114 -5.71 -12.60 -0.16
N ILE A 115 -6.81 -12.14 0.42
CA ILE A 115 -7.56 -12.80 1.50
C ILE A 115 -9.04 -12.85 1.11
N ASP A 116 -9.70 -14.00 1.31
CA ASP A 116 -11.15 -14.14 1.12
C ASP A 116 -11.91 -13.37 2.21
N GLY A 117 -13.04 -12.75 1.86
CA GLY A 117 -13.88 -11.97 2.79
C GLY A 117 -14.30 -12.71 4.07
N LYS A 118 -14.40 -14.05 4.03
CA LYS A 118 -14.74 -14.88 5.19
C LYS A 118 -13.70 -14.84 6.34
N TYR A 119 -12.45 -14.48 6.06
CA TYR A 119 -11.35 -14.50 7.03
C TYR A 119 -11.19 -13.20 7.81
N PHE A 120 -11.91 -12.13 7.46
CA PHE A 120 -11.82 -10.83 8.13
C PHE A 120 -13.20 -10.17 8.27
N LYS A 121 -13.28 -9.17 9.15
CA LYS A 121 -14.47 -8.31 9.34
C LYS A 121 -14.07 -6.84 9.24
N PRO A 122 -15.02 -5.91 9.00
CA PRO A 122 -14.77 -4.50 9.25
C PRO A 122 -14.25 -4.30 10.67
N LEU A 123 -13.35 -3.33 10.82
CA LEU A 123 -13.08 -2.75 12.12
C LEU A 123 -13.87 -1.45 12.22
N ASP A 124 -14.99 -1.47 12.92
CA ASP A 124 -15.76 -0.25 13.17
C ASP A 124 -14.94 0.63 14.13
N VAL A 125 -14.60 1.85 13.68
CA VAL A 125 -13.78 2.81 14.43
C VAL A 125 -14.64 4.05 14.71
N ASP A 126 -15.24 4.05 15.90
CA ASP A 126 -15.91 5.22 16.45
C ASP A 126 -14.93 6.40 16.59
N LYS A 127 -15.43 7.63 16.44
CA LYS A 127 -14.63 8.85 16.23
C LYS A 127 -14.91 9.92 17.28
#